data_AF-A0A7S2MXS6-F1
#
_entry.id   AF-A0A7S2MXS6-F1
#
_cell.length_a   1.000
_cell.length_b   1.000
_cell.length_c   1.000
_cell.angle_alpha   90.00
_cell.angle_beta   90.00
_cell.angle_gamma   90.00
#
_symmetry.space_group_name_H-M   'P 1'
#
loop_
_entity.id
_entity.type
_entity.pdbx_description
1 polymer ?
#
loop_
_entity_poly.entity_id
_entity_poly.type
_entity_poly.pdbx_seq_one_letter_code
_entity_poly.pdbx_strand_id
1 'polypeptide(L)'
;PVDTKFEATFGNEHLPCDPARGQVGGCDHIDISLVDGYTLPFKLEARGKCFDKSNAAVAARVLDCTDLSIDGCPAAEKLGDREVDLQAVNARTGQRVGCYSPCTKLIDDKWGNAMAKGKTSRDADVAPFCCPSPAVSAEACRA
;
A
#
# COMPACT_ATOMS: atom_id res chain seq x y z
N PRO A 1 8.15 -0.28 6.91
CA PRO A 1 9.20 0.02 5.92
C PRO A 1 8.57 0.86 4.81
N VAL A 2 9.32 1.74 4.14
CA VAL A 2 8.81 2.39 2.93
C VAL A 2 9.21 1.51 1.76
N ASP A 3 8.25 0.90 1.10
CA ASP A 3 8.50 -0.04 0.02
C ASP A 3 7.34 -0.08 -0.97
N THR A 4 7.68 -0.35 -2.24
CA THR A 4 6.67 -0.68 -3.25
C THR A 4 6.36 -2.17 -3.08
N LYS A 5 5.15 -2.49 -2.58
CA LYS A 5 4.79 -3.86 -2.18
C LYS A 5 3.64 -4.45 -3.00
N PHE A 6 3.80 -5.72 -3.34
CA PHE A 6 2.75 -6.58 -3.89
C PHE A 6 2.41 -7.65 -2.86
N GLU A 7 1.12 -7.86 -2.61
CA GLU A 7 0.65 -8.91 -1.72
C GLU A 7 -0.12 -9.93 -2.56
N ALA A 8 0.32 -11.18 -2.51
CA ALA A 8 -0.33 -12.28 -3.17
C ALA A 8 -0.64 -13.37 -2.13
N THR A 9 -1.90 -13.78 -2.07
CA THR A 9 -2.33 -14.96 -1.32
C THR A 9 -2.69 -16.04 -2.33
N PHE A 10 -2.01 -17.17 -2.26
CA PHE A 10 -2.29 -18.30 -3.13
C PHE A 10 -3.43 -19.14 -2.56
N GLY A 11 -4.32 -19.59 -3.45
CA GLY A 11 -5.39 -20.51 -3.10
C GLY A 11 -4.85 -21.85 -2.63
N ASN A 12 -5.62 -22.57 -1.82
CA ASN A 12 -5.24 -23.92 -1.43
C ASN A 12 -5.44 -24.86 -2.63
N GLU A 13 -4.43 -25.70 -2.88
CA GLU A 13 -4.55 -26.76 -3.87
C GLU A 13 -5.76 -27.65 -3.56
N HIS A 14 -6.43 -28.09 -4.63
CA HIS A 14 -7.64 -28.93 -4.59
C HIS A 14 -8.92 -28.27 -4.03
N LEU A 15 -8.91 -27.01 -3.60
CA LEU A 15 -10.13 -26.27 -3.31
C LEU A 15 -10.69 -25.60 -4.57
N PRO A 16 -12.03 -25.45 -4.67
CA PRO A 16 -12.64 -24.73 -5.78
C PRO A 16 -12.31 -23.23 -5.74
N CYS A 17 -12.17 -22.64 -6.94
CA CYS A 17 -12.22 -21.19 -7.16
C CYS A 17 -13.45 -20.85 -8.02
N ASP A 18 -14.55 -20.54 -7.33
CA ASP A 18 -15.80 -20.05 -7.90
C ASP A 18 -16.35 -18.91 -7.00
N PRO A 19 -15.90 -17.67 -7.23
CA PRO A 19 -16.39 -16.49 -6.51
C PRO A 19 -17.91 -16.31 -6.58
N ALA A 20 -18.55 -16.68 -7.70
CA ALA A 20 -20.01 -16.56 -7.83
C ALA A 20 -20.78 -17.49 -6.90
N ARG A 21 -20.16 -18.58 -6.43
CA ARG A 21 -20.72 -19.51 -5.44
C ARG A 21 -20.14 -19.31 -4.03
N GLY A 22 -19.37 -18.24 -3.82
CA GLY A 22 -18.67 -17.98 -2.56
C GLY A 22 -17.53 -18.96 -2.26
N GLN A 23 -17.08 -19.73 -3.26
CA GLN A 23 -16.03 -20.73 -3.13
C GLN A 23 -14.69 -20.12 -3.51
N VAL A 24 -14.08 -19.37 -2.60
CA VAL A 24 -12.80 -18.68 -2.87
C VAL A 24 -11.57 -19.43 -2.36
N GLY A 25 -11.75 -20.60 -1.75
CA GLY A 25 -10.67 -21.33 -1.06
C GLY A 25 -9.52 -21.76 -1.96
N GLY A 26 -9.77 -21.94 -3.27
CA GLY A 26 -8.74 -22.19 -4.29
C GLY A 26 -8.41 -20.99 -5.17
N CYS A 27 -8.91 -19.79 -4.86
CA CYS A 27 -8.62 -18.59 -5.63
C CYS A 27 -7.32 -17.92 -5.16
N ASP A 28 -6.50 -17.50 -6.12
CA ASP A 28 -5.40 -16.58 -5.86
C ASP A 28 -5.95 -15.16 -5.74
N HIS A 29 -5.47 -14.43 -4.73
CA HIS A 29 -5.80 -13.02 -4.50
C HIS A 29 -4.52 -12.20 -4.61
N ILE A 30 -4.54 -11.18 -5.47
CA ILE A 30 -3.43 -10.24 -5.64
C ILE A 30 -3.94 -8.84 -5.33
N ASP A 31 -3.22 -8.13 -4.46
CA ASP A 31 -3.46 -6.74 -4.09
C ASP A 31 -2.15 -5.94 -4.17
N ILE A 32 -2.30 -4.63 -4.38
CA ILE A 32 -1.18 -3.70 -4.45
C ILE A 32 -1.44 -2.60 -3.45
N SER A 33 -0.52 -2.49 -2.50
CA SER A 33 -0.67 -1.65 -1.34
C SER A 33 0.41 -0.60 -1.32
N LEU A 34 -0.01 0.66 -1.42
CA LEU A 34 0.83 1.84 -1.12
C LEU A 34 0.60 2.34 0.31
N VAL A 35 -0.05 1.53 1.17
CA VAL A 35 -0.30 1.85 2.58
C VAL A 35 1.01 2.07 3.33
N ASP A 36 2.09 1.42 2.90
CA ASP A 36 3.42 1.56 3.46
C ASP A 36 4.26 2.67 2.78
N GLY A 37 3.75 3.28 1.71
CA GLY A 37 4.45 4.23 0.85
C GLY A 37 4.93 3.59 -0.46
N TYR A 38 5.93 4.19 -1.11
CA TYR A 38 6.55 3.64 -2.31
C TYR A 38 8.01 4.08 -2.49
N THR A 39 8.77 3.29 -3.24
CA THR A 39 10.19 3.59 -3.56
C THR A 39 10.51 3.49 -5.04
N LEU A 40 9.76 2.68 -5.80
CA LEU A 40 10.00 2.43 -7.22
C LEU A 40 8.68 2.43 -8.01
N PRO A 41 8.70 2.90 -9.28
CA PRO A 41 7.64 2.62 -10.23
C PRO A 41 7.55 1.13 -10.53
N PHE A 42 6.37 0.67 -10.93
CA PHE A 42 6.15 -0.74 -11.20
C PHE A 42 5.02 -0.99 -12.19
N LYS A 43 5.05 -2.18 -12.78
CA LYS A 43 3.97 -2.72 -13.60
C LYS A 43 3.76 -4.18 -13.23
N LEU A 44 2.54 -4.55 -12.88
CA LEU A 44 2.14 -5.94 -12.67
C LEU A 44 1.32 -6.41 -13.86
N GLU A 45 1.71 -7.52 -14.47
CA GLU A 45 0.94 -8.19 -15.52
C GLU A 45 0.56 -9.61 -15.06
N ALA A 46 -0.69 -9.82 -14.65
CA ALA A 46 -1.17 -11.18 -14.36
C ALA A 46 -1.60 -11.88 -15.65
N ARG A 47 -1.14 -13.12 -15.82
CA ARG A 47 -1.47 -13.99 -16.97
C ARG A 47 -2.35 -15.15 -16.51
N GLY A 48 -3.28 -15.58 -17.37
CA GLY A 48 -4.22 -16.66 -17.08
C GLY A 48 -5.66 -16.15 -16.92
N LYS A 49 -6.55 -16.99 -16.37
CA LYS A 49 -7.94 -16.60 -16.10
C LYS A 49 -8.01 -15.86 -14.78
N CYS A 50 -8.21 -14.55 -14.83
CA CYS A 50 -8.42 -13.72 -13.64
C CYS A 50 -9.89 -13.27 -13.56
N PHE A 51 -10.48 -13.25 -12.37
CA PHE A 51 -11.88 -12.88 -12.13
C PHE A 51 -11.97 -11.70 -11.17
N ASP A 52 -12.82 -10.71 -11.44
CA ASP A 52 -12.98 -9.55 -10.56
C ASP A 52 -13.93 -9.87 -9.40
N LYS A 53 -14.21 -8.88 -8.54
CA LYS A 53 -15.14 -9.05 -7.42
C LYS A 53 -16.57 -9.43 -7.89
N SER A 54 -16.90 -9.23 -9.18
CA SER A 54 -18.17 -9.61 -9.80
C SER A 54 -18.13 -10.98 -10.51
N ASN A 55 -17.02 -11.71 -10.40
CA ASN A 55 -16.75 -12.96 -11.11
C ASN A 55 -16.70 -12.81 -12.65
N ALA A 56 -16.52 -11.60 -13.15
CA ALA A 56 -16.31 -11.37 -14.58
C ALA A 56 -14.86 -11.71 -14.94
N ALA A 57 -14.67 -12.46 -16.03
CA ALA A 57 -13.34 -12.74 -16.57
C ALA A 57 -12.70 -11.43 -17.05
N VAL A 58 -11.48 -11.14 -16.56
CA VAL A 58 -10.74 -9.93 -16.90
C VAL A 58 -9.60 -10.30 -17.85
N ALA A 59 -9.66 -9.77 -19.07
CA ALA A 59 -8.84 -10.21 -20.21
C ALA A 59 -7.33 -9.90 -20.09
N ALA A 60 -6.93 -8.96 -19.23
CA ALA A 60 -5.55 -8.69 -18.85
C ALA A 60 -5.56 -7.90 -17.55
N ARG A 61 -4.84 -8.35 -16.51
CA ARG A 61 -4.69 -7.57 -15.27
C ARG A 61 -3.35 -6.88 -15.28
N VAL A 62 -3.32 -5.80 -16.04
CA VAL A 62 -2.21 -4.86 -16.01
C VAL A 62 -2.55 -3.81 -14.95
N LEU A 63 -1.81 -3.80 -13.83
CA LEU A 63 -1.72 -2.59 -13.00
C LEU A 63 -0.45 -1.87 -13.40
N ASP A 64 -0.63 -0.70 -14.01
CA ASP A 64 0.47 0.10 -14.52
C ASP A 64 0.68 1.34 -13.64
N CYS A 65 1.76 1.33 -12.88
CA CYS A 65 2.22 2.45 -12.05
C CYS A 65 3.64 2.84 -12.48
N THR A 66 3.96 2.74 -13.77
CA THR A 66 5.28 3.14 -14.29
C THR A 66 5.54 4.63 -14.13
N ASP A 67 4.48 5.44 -14.07
CA ASP A 67 4.57 6.89 -13.90
C ASP A 67 4.75 7.31 -12.43
N LEU A 68 4.75 6.35 -11.49
CA LEU A 68 4.99 6.62 -10.08
C LEU A 68 6.44 7.08 -9.89
N SER A 69 6.60 8.33 -9.43
CA SER A 69 7.91 8.93 -9.21
C SER A 69 8.01 9.54 -7.83
N ILE A 70 9.16 9.33 -7.18
CA ILE A 70 9.48 9.97 -5.90
C ILE A 70 9.60 11.50 -6.02
N ASP A 71 9.75 12.04 -7.24
CA ASP A 71 9.71 13.49 -7.47
C ASP A 71 8.30 14.07 -7.34
N GLY A 72 7.27 13.22 -7.50
CA GLY A 72 5.88 13.57 -7.22
C GLY A 72 5.50 13.43 -5.74
N CYS A 73 6.45 13.08 -4.86
CA CYS A 73 6.16 12.90 -3.45
C CYS A 73 5.84 14.24 -2.77
N PRO A 74 4.67 14.38 -2.11
CA PRO A 74 4.24 15.64 -1.49
C PRO A 74 5.23 16.14 -0.43
N ALA A 75 5.66 17.39 -0.58
CA ALA A 75 6.50 18.06 0.42
C ALA A 75 5.69 18.81 1.50
N ALA A 76 4.38 18.93 1.31
CA ALA A 76 3.46 19.66 2.19
C ALA A 76 2.10 18.95 2.27
N GLU A 77 2.10 17.68 2.68
CA GLU A 77 0.86 16.92 2.91
C GLU A 77 0.18 17.41 4.19
N LYS A 78 -1.14 17.64 4.13
CA LYS A 78 -1.91 18.10 5.29
C LYS A 78 -2.37 16.91 6.14
N LEU A 79 -1.66 16.68 7.24
CA LEU A 79 -1.99 15.62 8.22
C LEU A 79 -2.63 16.24 9.46
N GLY A 80 -3.94 16.52 9.37
CA GLY A 80 -4.70 17.23 10.41
C GLY A 80 -4.44 18.73 10.32
N ASP A 81 -3.94 19.32 11.40
CA ASP A 81 -3.63 20.76 11.46
C ASP A 81 -2.15 21.08 11.11
N ARG A 82 -1.38 20.09 10.64
CA ARG A 82 0.03 20.26 10.27
C ARG A 82 0.28 19.91 8.80
N GLU A 83 1.22 20.61 8.19
CA GLU A 83 1.83 20.23 6.91
C GLU A 83 3.08 19.40 7.16
N VAL A 84 3.23 18.32 6.40
CA VAL A 84 4.29 17.32 6.59
C VAL A 84 4.91 16.95 5.25
N ASP A 85 6.23 16.94 5.21
CA ASP A 85 6.98 16.42 4.07
C ASP A 85 6.98 14.88 4.08
N LEU A 86 6.38 14.26 3.06
CA LEU A 86 6.31 12.81 2.93
C LEU A 86 7.56 12.19 2.31
N GLN A 87 8.57 12.98 1.95
CA GLN A 87 9.79 12.46 1.34
C GLN A 87 10.62 11.66 2.36
N ALA A 88 11.01 10.45 1.97
CA ALA A 88 12.03 9.69 2.67
C ALA A 88 13.40 10.11 2.12
N VAL A 89 14.21 10.73 2.97
CA VAL A 89 15.53 11.25 2.60
C VAL A 89 16.63 10.44 3.27
N ASN A 90 17.60 9.98 2.50
CA ASN A 90 18.77 9.33 3.05
C ASN A 90 19.61 10.34 3.83
N ALA A 91 19.69 10.19 5.16
CA ALA A 91 20.38 11.11 6.05
C ALA A 91 21.91 11.25 5.77
N ARG A 92 22.52 10.31 5.04
CA ARG A 92 23.95 10.38 4.70
C ARG A 92 24.19 11.11 3.38
N THR A 93 23.32 10.93 2.39
CA THR A 93 23.52 11.47 1.03
C THR A 93 22.64 12.66 0.71
N GLY A 94 21.59 12.91 1.51
CA GLY A 94 20.57 13.92 1.24
C GLY A 94 19.64 13.59 0.07
N GLN A 95 19.76 12.40 -0.52
CA GLN A 95 18.93 11.99 -1.65
C GLN A 95 17.54 11.52 -1.20
N ARG A 96 16.51 11.88 -1.96
CA ARG A 96 15.18 11.26 -1.85
C ARG A 96 15.27 9.80 -2.30
N VAL A 97 14.78 8.89 -1.47
CA VAL A 97 14.85 7.43 -1.69
C VAL A 97 13.49 6.75 -1.64
N GLY A 98 12.43 7.50 -1.33
CA GLY A 98 11.08 6.99 -1.28
C GLY A 98 10.08 8.07 -0.88
N CYS A 99 8.82 7.68 -0.85
CA CYS A 99 7.71 8.50 -0.38
C CYS A 99 6.94 7.72 0.68
N TYR A 100 6.80 8.30 1.87
CA TYR A 100 5.96 7.75 2.92
C TYR A 100 4.49 7.87 2.53
N SER A 101 3.67 6.91 2.97
CA SER A 101 2.24 7.17 3.15
C SER A 101 2.01 8.04 4.40
N PRO A 102 0.85 8.70 4.55
CA PRO A 102 0.47 9.42 5.75
C PRO A 102 0.69 8.63 7.06
N CYS A 103 0.20 7.38 7.13
CA CYS A 103 0.39 6.53 8.30
C CYS A 103 1.87 6.27 8.58
N THR A 104 2.61 5.79 7.56
CA THR A 104 4.01 5.37 7.72
C THR A 104 4.89 6.55 8.10
N LYS A 105 4.61 7.76 7.58
CA LYS A 105 5.32 8.98 7.99
C LYS A 105 5.18 9.26 9.48
N LEU A 106 4.10 8.83 10.11
CA LEU A 106 3.81 9.07 11.51
C LEU A 106 4.30 7.97 12.46
N ILE A 107 4.70 6.79 11.95
CA ILE A 107 5.06 5.64 12.80
C ILE A 107 6.39 4.96 12.45
N ASP A 108 6.94 5.16 11.25
CA ASP A 108 8.23 4.58 10.85
C ASP A 108 9.36 5.61 11.07
N ASP A 109 10.23 5.36 12.04
CA ASP A 109 11.35 6.24 12.43
C ASP A 109 12.61 6.08 11.57
N LYS A 110 12.55 5.24 10.52
CA LYS A 110 13.63 5.08 9.55
C LYS A 110 13.89 6.37 8.77
N TRP A 111 14.99 6.37 8.01
CA TRP A 111 15.42 7.51 7.19
C TRP A 111 15.54 8.84 7.98
N GLY A 112 15.81 8.76 9.29
CA GLY A 112 15.94 9.94 10.16
C GLY A 112 14.61 10.61 10.53
N ASN A 113 13.49 9.89 10.41
CA ASN A 113 12.16 10.44 10.62
C ASN A 113 11.81 10.62 12.11
N ALA A 114 12.27 11.74 12.70
CA ALA A 114 12.12 12.00 14.13
C ALA A 114 10.66 12.10 14.62
N MET A 115 9.71 12.49 13.75
CA MET A 115 8.30 12.63 14.13
C MET A 115 7.58 11.32 14.43
N ALA A 116 8.11 10.21 13.93
CA ALA A 116 7.58 8.87 14.14
C ALA A 116 8.11 8.20 15.41
N LYS A 117 9.13 8.79 16.06
CA LYS A 117 9.81 8.16 17.18
C LYS A 117 8.87 7.92 18.36
N GLY A 118 8.67 6.65 18.70
CA GLY A 118 7.83 6.23 19.82
C GLY A 118 6.33 6.29 19.54
N LYS A 119 5.92 6.54 18.29
CA LYS A 119 4.51 6.57 17.89
C LYS A 119 4.02 5.24 17.36
N THR A 120 2.72 5.00 17.49
CA THR A 120 2.04 3.82 16.98
C THR A 120 0.79 4.18 16.18
N SER A 121 0.31 3.25 15.36
CA SER A 121 -0.93 3.45 14.59
C SER A 121 -2.19 3.59 15.46
N ARG A 122 -2.09 3.36 16.77
CA ARG A 122 -3.18 3.50 17.74
C ARG A 122 -3.22 4.85 18.43
N ASP A 123 -2.19 5.67 18.26
CA ASP A 123 -2.12 6.99 18.89
C ASP A 123 -3.20 7.88 18.26
N ALA A 124 -3.87 8.70 19.07
CA ALA A 124 -5.03 9.46 18.63
C ALA A 124 -4.73 10.45 17.49
N ASP A 125 -3.50 10.99 17.42
CA ASP A 125 -3.05 11.90 16.37
C ASP A 125 -2.49 11.18 15.12
N VAL A 126 -2.54 9.85 15.10
CA VAL A 126 -2.01 8.98 14.03
C VAL A 126 -3.10 8.09 13.44
N ALA A 127 -3.95 7.49 14.28
CA ALA A 127 -4.98 6.54 13.89
C ALA A 127 -5.88 6.99 12.71
N PRO A 128 -6.26 8.27 12.57
CA PRO A 128 -7.06 8.73 11.42
C PRO A 128 -6.37 8.58 10.06
N PHE A 129 -5.04 8.48 10.04
CA PHE A 129 -4.24 8.34 8.82
C PHE A 129 -3.85 6.90 8.52
N CYS A 130 -4.21 5.95 9.41
CA CYS A 130 -3.83 4.56 9.34
C CYS A 130 -5.05 3.67 9.05
N CYS A 131 -4.80 2.56 8.34
CA CYS A 131 -5.81 1.52 8.18
C CYS A 131 -6.21 0.95 9.56
N PRO A 132 -7.52 0.86 9.88
CA PRO A 132 -7.98 0.28 11.13
C PRO A 132 -7.58 -1.18 11.24
N SER A 133 -7.28 -1.64 12.47
CA SER A 133 -6.98 -3.05 12.76
C SER A 133 -8.08 -3.62 13.67
N PRO A 134 -8.78 -4.71 13.28
CA PRO A 134 -8.68 -5.41 12.00
C PRO A 134 -9.19 -4.56 10.84
N ALA A 135 -8.62 -4.78 9.65
CA ALA A 135 -9.05 -4.08 8.44
C ALA A 135 -10.53 -4.37 8.18
N VAL A 136 -11.34 -3.32 8.18
CA VAL A 136 -12.80 -3.43 8.00
C VAL A 136 -13.17 -3.63 6.53
N SER A 137 -12.40 -3.04 5.61
CA SER A 137 -12.49 -3.27 4.17
C SER A 137 -11.24 -2.75 3.45
N ALA A 138 -10.99 -3.23 2.24
CA ALA A 138 -9.93 -2.66 1.38
C ALA A 138 -10.19 -1.17 1.12
N GLU A 139 -11.45 -0.79 0.92
CA GLU A 139 -11.86 0.59 0.69
C GLU A 139 -11.56 1.51 1.87
N ALA A 140 -11.66 1.01 3.12
CA ALA A 140 -11.33 1.74 4.34
C ALA A 140 -9.81 1.93 4.56
N CYS A 141 -8.99 1.25 3.74
CA CYS A 141 -7.53 1.25 3.86
C CYS A 141 -6.83 1.76 2.61
N ARG A 142 -7.59 2.36 1.67
CA ARG A 142 -6.99 3.04 0.51
C ARG A 142 -6.35 4.35 0.98
N ALA A 143 -5.03 4.42 0.84
CA ALA A 143 -4.24 5.65 0.97
C ALA A 143 -4.29 6.45 -0.34
#